data_AF-A0AAD5R188-F1
#
_entry.id   AF-A0AAD5R188-F1
#
_cell.length_a   1.000
_cell.length_b   1.000
_cell.length_c   1.000
_cell.angle_alpha   90.00
_cell.angle_beta   90.00
_cell.angle_gamma   90.00
#
_symmetry.space_group_name_H-M   'P 1'
#
loop_
_entity.id
_entity.type
_entity.pdbx_description
1 polymer ?
#
loop_
_entity_poly.entity_id
_entity_poly.type
_entity_poly.pdbx_seq_one_letter_code
_entity_poly.pdbx_strand_id
1 'polypeptide(L)'
;MNIIETMPNHLTGHFIISLTAIISVVSGCGVMPAGQVSTRIFTVTGFTLPVAMVYTGDAAIRAQLSNIASSRGAAQASVNRLVMQTVFNVLESQGRSALLPDAVIIAILGQLTINITYEPLECKMVALNPTADTRWYSILNIFINKAKDRCKEDNMDDKCIIVSNTVTGICTKMMAGGGGAMMCSMPVAIGAIPPQHLTIGGTISTTNIIMANWSRTIWQSVVNRAVRMLISGPFESNFFSASAVVSGN
;
A
#
# COMPACT_ATOMS: atom_id res chain seq x y z
N MET A 1 38.14 48.51 19.07
CA MET A 1 38.15 47.04 19.11
C MET A 1 36.92 46.61 18.32
N ASN A 2 37.11 46.35 17.03
CA ASN A 2 36.02 46.16 16.06
C ASN A 2 35.65 44.67 16.05
N ILE A 3 34.39 44.36 16.37
CA ILE A 3 33.81 43.03 16.16
C ILE A 3 32.97 43.13 14.89
N ILE A 4 33.50 42.54 13.82
CA ILE A 4 32.80 42.33 12.55
C ILE A 4 32.03 41.03 12.71
N GLU A 5 30.71 41.09 12.82
CA GLU A 5 29.84 39.92 12.74
C GLU A 5 29.68 39.49 11.28
N THR A 6 30.29 38.36 10.95
CA THR A 6 30.12 37.62 9.70
C THR A 6 28.84 36.77 9.78
N MET A 7 27.85 37.07 8.93
CA MET A 7 26.72 36.18 8.68
C MET A 7 27.11 35.05 7.71
N PRO A 8 26.71 33.79 7.94
CA PRO A 8 26.91 32.72 6.98
C PRO A 8 25.82 32.71 5.90
N ASN A 9 26.26 32.98 4.67
CA ASN A 9 25.53 32.69 3.44
C ASN A 9 25.47 31.16 3.23
N HIS A 10 24.26 30.58 3.26
CA HIS A 10 24.05 29.22 2.74
C HIS A 10 22.65 29.04 2.14
N LEU A 11 22.39 29.79 1.07
CA LEU A 11 21.26 29.58 0.14
C LEU A 11 21.81 29.35 -1.26
N THR A 12 22.48 28.22 -1.47
CA THR A 12 22.92 27.78 -2.80
C THR A 12 22.78 26.26 -2.89
N GLY A 13 21.65 25.80 -3.42
CA GLY A 13 21.46 24.40 -3.75
C GLY A 13 20.00 24.04 -4.00
N HIS A 14 19.65 23.87 -5.27
CA HIS A 14 18.42 23.22 -5.79
C HIS A 14 17.21 24.09 -6.10
N PHE A 15 17.40 25.14 -6.92
CA PHE A 15 16.31 25.70 -7.74
C PHE A 15 16.70 25.82 -9.23
N ILE A 16 17.52 24.88 -9.73
CA ILE A 16 17.82 24.73 -11.17
C ILE A 16 16.96 23.58 -11.73
N ILE A 17 15.65 23.78 -11.78
CA ILE A 17 14.73 23.10 -12.72
C ILE A 17 13.75 24.16 -13.26
N SER A 18 14.25 25.35 -13.58
CA SER A 18 13.47 26.41 -14.21
C SER A 18 14.23 26.87 -15.44
N LEU A 19 13.56 26.90 -16.59
CA LEU A 19 14.03 27.33 -17.93
C LEU A 19 14.64 26.28 -18.89
N THR A 20 14.00 25.13 -19.07
CA THR A 20 14.03 24.39 -20.37
C THR A 20 12.66 23.93 -20.87
N ALA A 21 11.56 24.51 -20.35
CA ALA A 21 10.19 24.02 -20.58
C ALA A 21 9.28 24.95 -21.42
N ILE A 22 9.82 25.81 -22.28
CA ILE A 22 8.97 26.77 -23.06
C ILE A 22 8.64 26.25 -24.49
N ILE A 23 9.16 25.11 -24.95
CA ILE A 23 8.83 24.57 -26.29
C ILE A 23 7.67 23.53 -26.28
N SER A 24 7.18 23.06 -25.13
CA SER A 24 6.27 21.90 -25.08
C SER A 24 4.78 22.19 -24.87
N VAL A 25 4.32 23.46 -24.92
CA VAL A 25 2.89 23.77 -24.73
C VAL A 25 2.02 23.28 -25.90
N VAL A 26 2.59 23.07 -27.09
CA VAL A 26 1.88 22.51 -28.26
C VAL A 26 1.80 20.98 -28.20
N SER A 27 2.67 20.31 -27.45
CA SER A 27 2.70 18.85 -27.32
C SER A 27 1.98 18.30 -26.09
N GLY A 28 1.40 19.16 -25.24
CA GLY A 28 0.58 18.79 -24.08
C GLY A 28 -0.61 17.87 -24.40
N CYS A 29 -1.16 18.00 -25.61
CA CYS A 29 -2.29 17.20 -26.10
C CYS A 29 -1.88 16.17 -27.16
N GLY A 30 -0.58 15.97 -27.41
CA GLY A 30 -0.11 14.97 -28.37
C GLY A 30 -0.49 13.57 -27.90
N VAL A 31 -1.48 12.96 -28.55
CA VAL A 31 -1.76 11.54 -28.41
C VAL A 31 -0.70 10.80 -29.21
N MET A 32 -0.15 9.71 -28.65
CA MET A 32 0.74 8.84 -29.42
C MET A 32 0.02 8.28 -30.67
N PRO A 33 0.76 7.92 -31.73
CA PRO A 33 0.19 7.22 -32.88
C PRO A 33 -0.70 6.04 -32.45
N ALA A 34 -1.80 5.82 -33.17
CA ALA A 34 -2.75 4.78 -32.84
C ALA A 34 -2.06 3.42 -32.65
N GLY A 35 -2.33 2.77 -31.51
CA GLY A 35 -1.72 1.48 -31.14
C GLY A 35 -0.46 1.57 -30.28
N GLN A 36 0.11 2.77 -30.07
CA GLN A 36 1.22 2.94 -29.13
C GLN A 36 0.70 3.22 -27.72
N VAL A 37 1.18 2.43 -26.74
CA VAL A 37 0.90 2.58 -25.31
C VAL A 37 2.21 2.41 -24.57
N SER A 38 2.59 3.39 -23.75
CA SER A 38 3.76 3.28 -22.88
C SER A 38 3.29 2.72 -21.55
N THR A 39 3.91 1.63 -21.09
CA THR A 39 3.52 0.93 -19.88
C THR A 39 4.69 0.87 -18.91
N ARG A 40 4.41 1.10 -17.63
CA ARG A 40 5.36 1.02 -16.52
C ARG A 40 4.80 0.08 -15.48
N ILE A 41 5.61 -0.84 -15.00
CA ILE A 41 5.24 -1.72 -13.89
C ILE A 41 5.71 -1.05 -12.61
N PHE A 42 4.93 -1.14 -11.54
CA PHE A 42 5.36 -0.73 -10.22
C PHE A 42 4.95 -1.76 -9.17
N THR A 43 5.71 -1.77 -8.08
CA THR A 43 5.44 -2.60 -6.92
C THR A 43 5.59 -1.75 -5.66
N VAL A 44 4.63 -1.85 -4.73
CA VAL A 44 4.66 -1.25 -3.40
C VAL A 44 4.78 -2.38 -2.37
N THR A 45 5.74 -2.27 -1.46
CA THR A 45 6.00 -3.23 -0.39
C THR A 45 6.32 -2.51 0.92
N GLY A 46 6.46 -3.25 2.02
CA GLY A 46 6.90 -2.70 3.30
C GLY A 46 5.81 -2.02 4.12
N PHE A 47 4.53 -2.15 3.73
CA PHE A 47 3.40 -1.73 4.54
C PHE A 47 2.97 -2.87 5.50
N THR A 48 2.30 -2.52 6.59
CA THR A 48 1.56 -3.48 7.43
C THR A 48 0.12 -3.56 6.94
N LEU A 49 -0.51 -4.72 7.05
CA LEU A 49 -1.80 -5.00 6.39
C LEU A 49 -2.98 -4.30 7.10
N PRO A 50 -3.60 -3.25 6.53
CA PRO A 50 -4.78 -2.63 7.11
C PRO A 50 -6.00 -3.55 6.99
N VAL A 51 -6.94 -3.46 7.92
CA VAL A 51 -8.20 -4.22 7.87
C VAL A 51 -9.02 -3.93 6.61
N ALA A 52 -8.91 -2.71 6.05
CA ALA A 52 -9.59 -2.36 4.80
C ALA A 52 -9.06 -3.09 3.55
N MET A 53 -7.90 -3.75 3.65
CA MET A 53 -7.27 -4.50 2.56
C MET A 53 -7.48 -6.02 2.71
N VAL A 54 -8.15 -6.48 3.76
CA VAL A 54 -8.52 -7.89 3.93
C VAL A 54 -10.02 -8.08 3.77
N TYR A 55 -10.46 -9.32 3.55
CA TYR A 55 -11.87 -9.63 3.38
C TYR A 55 -12.33 -10.78 4.26
N THR A 56 -13.64 -10.84 4.47
CA THR A 56 -14.30 -11.98 5.09
C THR A 56 -15.69 -12.16 4.50
N GLY A 57 -16.09 -13.42 4.32
CA GLY A 57 -17.47 -13.78 3.97
C GLY A 57 -18.41 -13.78 5.19
N ASP A 58 -17.86 -13.77 6.41
CA ASP A 58 -18.63 -13.91 7.65
C ASP A 58 -19.29 -12.58 8.05
N ALA A 59 -20.61 -12.57 8.13
CA ALA A 59 -21.38 -11.39 8.53
C ALA A 59 -21.14 -10.95 9.98
N ALA A 60 -20.88 -11.89 10.90
CA ALA A 60 -20.59 -11.59 12.30
C ALA A 60 -19.24 -10.90 12.46
N ILE A 61 -18.25 -11.27 11.66
CA ILE A 61 -16.94 -10.59 11.63
C ILE A 61 -17.10 -9.18 11.07
N ARG A 62 -17.87 -9.00 9.98
CA ARG A 62 -18.16 -7.66 9.42
C ARG A 62 -18.90 -6.75 10.39
N ALA A 63 -19.78 -7.31 11.22
CA ALA A 63 -20.46 -6.53 12.26
C ALA A 63 -19.49 -6.02 13.34
N GLN A 64 -18.41 -6.75 13.62
CA GLN A 64 -17.36 -6.34 14.57
C GLN A 64 -16.33 -5.40 13.95
N LEU A 65 -16.06 -5.55 12.65
CA LEU A 65 -15.08 -4.78 11.89
C LEU A 65 -15.76 -4.05 10.75
N SER A 66 -16.28 -2.86 11.01
CA SER A 66 -17.01 -2.08 10.00
C SER A 66 -16.22 -1.77 8.73
N ASN A 67 -14.89 -1.81 8.79
CA ASN A 67 -14.00 -1.46 7.69
C ASN A 67 -13.47 -2.68 6.91
N ILE A 68 -13.80 -3.92 7.30
CA ILE A 68 -13.34 -5.11 6.59
C ILE A 68 -14.17 -5.30 5.30
N ALA A 69 -13.51 -5.70 4.22
CA ALA A 69 -14.23 -5.96 2.97
C ALA A 69 -15.09 -7.22 3.07
N SER A 70 -16.23 -7.24 2.39
CA SER A 70 -17.13 -8.40 2.37
C SER A 70 -16.78 -9.47 1.37
N SER A 71 -15.81 -9.21 0.50
CA SER A 71 -15.36 -10.14 -0.53
C SER A 71 -13.98 -9.76 -1.02
N ARG A 72 -13.31 -10.69 -1.70
CA ARG A 72 -12.04 -10.44 -2.38
C ARG A 72 -12.12 -9.27 -3.34
N GLY A 73 -13.17 -9.22 -4.17
CA GLY A 73 -13.38 -8.13 -5.14
C GLY A 73 -13.56 -6.77 -4.47
N ALA A 74 -14.24 -6.70 -3.32
CA ALA A 74 -14.41 -5.46 -2.58
C ALA A 74 -13.08 -4.96 -1.96
N ALA A 75 -12.24 -5.87 -1.45
CA ALA A 75 -10.90 -5.53 -0.98
C ALA A 75 -10.02 -5.04 -2.14
N GLN A 76 -10.01 -5.75 -3.28
CA GLN A 76 -9.28 -5.34 -4.48
C GLN A 76 -9.75 -3.97 -4.99
N ALA A 77 -11.06 -3.73 -5.06
CA ALA A 77 -11.61 -2.44 -5.46
C ALA A 77 -11.21 -1.30 -4.51
N SER A 78 -11.13 -1.58 -3.20
CA SER A 78 -10.70 -0.60 -2.20
C SER A 78 -9.24 -0.22 -2.40
N VAL A 79 -8.34 -1.20 -2.60
CA VAL A 79 -6.92 -0.96 -2.91
C VAL A 79 -6.77 -0.25 -4.25
N ASN A 80 -7.52 -0.66 -5.27
CA ASN A 80 -7.48 -0.04 -6.59
C ASN A 80 -7.86 1.45 -6.51
N ARG A 81 -8.98 1.76 -5.85
CA ARG A 81 -9.42 3.15 -5.64
C ARG A 81 -8.38 3.95 -4.87
N LEU A 82 -7.81 3.39 -3.81
CA LEU A 82 -6.78 4.05 -3.01
C LEU A 82 -5.55 4.41 -3.85
N VAL A 83 -5.01 3.46 -4.59
CA VAL A 83 -3.80 3.68 -5.42
C VAL A 83 -4.11 4.64 -6.57
N MET A 84 -5.22 4.46 -7.29
CA MET A 84 -5.61 5.35 -8.38
C MET A 84 -5.79 6.79 -7.92
N GLN A 85 -6.57 7.02 -6.85
CA GLN A 85 -6.77 8.36 -6.29
C GLN A 85 -5.44 9.01 -5.92
N THR A 86 -4.56 8.24 -5.30
CA THR A 86 -3.29 8.77 -4.84
C THR A 86 -2.34 9.12 -5.99
N VAL A 87 -2.25 8.26 -7.02
CA VAL A 87 -1.45 8.54 -8.22
C VAL A 87 -2.00 9.76 -8.96
N PHE A 88 -3.33 9.86 -9.12
CA PHE A 88 -3.96 11.01 -9.79
C PHE A 88 -3.73 12.31 -9.02
N ASN A 89 -3.85 12.31 -7.70
CA ASN A 89 -3.58 13.49 -6.88
C ASN A 89 -2.12 13.96 -7.01
N VAL A 90 -1.16 13.03 -7.06
CA VAL A 90 0.25 13.37 -7.28
C VAL A 90 0.45 14.02 -8.65
N LEU A 91 -0.13 13.44 -9.70
CA LEU A 91 0.00 13.94 -11.06
C LEU A 91 -0.70 15.29 -11.25
N GLU A 92 -1.86 15.48 -10.65
CA GLU A 92 -2.55 16.77 -10.62
C GLU A 92 -1.71 17.83 -9.90
N SER A 93 -1.18 17.50 -8.71
CA SER A 93 -0.28 18.39 -7.96
C SER A 93 0.98 18.75 -8.76
N GLN A 94 1.58 17.79 -9.47
CA GLN A 94 2.70 18.06 -10.36
C GLN A 94 2.30 18.95 -11.54
N GLY A 95 1.17 18.69 -12.18
CA GLY A 95 0.66 19.50 -13.30
C GLY A 95 0.44 20.95 -12.87
N ARG A 96 -0.20 21.17 -11.72
CA ARG A 96 -0.38 22.51 -11.14
C ARG A 96 0.94 23.18 -10.79
N SER A 97 1.89 22.43 -10.23
CA SER A 97 3.24 22.93 -9.92
C SER A 97 4.01 23.33 -11.19
N ALA A 98 3.69 22.71 -12.33
CA ALA A 98 4.22 23.05 -13.65
C ALA A 98 3.41 24.14 -14.37
N LEU A 99 2.44 24.78 -13.68
CA LEU A 99 1.57 25.83 -14.23
C LEU A 99 0.74 25.36 -15.44
N LEU A 100 0.40 24.07 -15.51
CA LEU A 100 -0.53 23.57 -16.53
C LEU A 100 -1.96 24.01 -16.19
N PRO A 101 -2.76 24.45 -17.17
CA PRO A 101 -4.18 24.68 -16.96
C PRO A 101 -4.92 23.40 -16.55
N ASP A 102 -5.93 23.51 -15.68
CA ASP A 102 -6.70 22.35 -15.17
C ASP A 102 -7.28 21.48 -16.30
N ALA A 103 -7.76 22.10 -17.38
CA ALA A 103 -8.26 21.38 -18.55
C ALA A 103 -7.19 20.47 -19.20
N VAL A 104 -5.93 20.91 -19.22
CA VAL A 104 -4.80 20.11 -19.73
C VAL A 104 -4.47 18.98 -18.77
N ILE A 105 -4.47 19.24 -17.46
CA ILE A 105 -4.24 18.22 -16.44
C ILE A 105 -5.30 17.11 -16.57
N ILE A 106 -6.58 17.48 -16.65
CA ILE A 106 -7.68 16.52 -16.81
C ILE A 106 -7.54 15.72 -18.11
N ALA A 107 -7.17 16.37 -19.22
CA ALA A 107 -6.96 15.69 -20.50
C ALA A 107 -5.80 14.67 -20.42
N ILE A 108 -4.70 15.01 -19.76
CA ILE A 108 -3.56 14.10 -19.54
C ILE A 108 -3.97 12.94 -18.63
N LEU A 109 -4.68 13.21 -17.53
CA LEU A 109 -5.16 12.17 -16.62
C LEU A 109 -6.15 11.22 -17.29
N GLY A 110 -6.99 11.72 -18.20
CA GLY A 110 -7.91 10.90 -19.00
C GLY A 110 -7.21 9.95 -19.97
N GLN A 111 -5.91 10.12 -20.22
CA GLN A 111 -5.08 9.24 -21.05
C GLN A 111 -4.27 8.22 -20.24
N LEU A 112 -4.53 8.13 -18.93
CA LEU A 112 -3.88 7.17 -18.04
C LEU A 112 -4.82 6.03 -17.69
N THR A 113 -4.28 4.82 -17.82
CA THR A 113 -4.91 3.59 -17.33
C THR A 113 -4.01 3.00 -16.25
N ILE A 114 -4.56 2.80 -15.06
CA ILE A 114 -3.86 2.13 -13.97
C ILE A 114 -4.55 0.79 -13.74
N ASN A 115 -3.79 -0.29 -13.79
CA ASN A 115 -4.26 -1.62 -13.43
C ASN A 115 -3.52 -2.09 -12.19
N ILE A 116 -4.25 -2.50 -11.16
CA ILE A 116 -3.69 -2.88 -9.86
C ILE A 116 -3.85 -4.37 -9.65
N THR A 117 -2.76 -5.03 -9.28
CA THR A 117 -2.72 -6.43 -8.91
C THR A 117 -2.45 -6.53 -7.41
N TYR A 118 -3.42 -7.05 -6.67
CA TYR A 118 -3.33 -7.25 -5.23
C TYR A 118 -4.06 -8.54 -4.86
N GLU A 119 -3.47 -9.33 -3.96
CA GLU A 119 -4.07 -10.56 -3.42
C GLU A 119 -4.51 -10.34 -1.96
N PRO A 120 -5.79 -10.02 -1.71
CA PRO A 120 -6.30 -9.83 -0.37
C PRO A 120 -6.18 -11.09 0.47
N LEU A 121 -5.88 -10.90 1.76
CA LEU A 121 -5.97 -11.97 2.74
C LEU A 121 -7.45 -12.21 3.12
N GLU A 122 -7.87 -13.47 3.14
CA GLU A 122 -9.17 -13.85 3.70
C GLU A 122 -9.03 -14.05 5.21
N CYS A 123 -9.92 -13.45 5.99
CA CYS A 123 -10.00 -13.63 7.43
C CYS A 123 -11.28 -14.41 7.75
N LYS A 124 -11.20 -15.74 7.76
CA LYS A 124 -12.33 -16.62 8.10
C LYS A 124 -12.69 -16.53 9.57
N MET A 125 -11.72 -16.22 10.41
CA MET A 125 -11.92 -15.91 11.81
C MET A 125 -11.05 -14.71 12.21
N VAL A 126 -11.47 -13.99 13.24
CA VAL A 126 -10.74 -12.81 13.73
C VAL A 126 -10.57 -12.88 15.24
N ALA A 127 -9.36 -12.55 15.70
CA ALA A 127 -9.07 -12.20 17.08
C ALA A 127 -8.79 -10.69 17.18
N LEU A 128 -9.65 -9.95 17.87
CA LEU A 128 -9.53 -8.49 18.04
C LEU A 128 -8.77 -8.12 19.30
N ASN A 129 -7.83 -7.18 19.17
CA ASN A 129 -7.10 -6.53 20.26
C ASN A 129 -6.77 -7.47 21.41
N PRO A 130 -6.01 -8.56 21.17
CA PRO A 130 -5.51 -9.36 22.27
C PRO A 130 -4.58 -8.47 23.10
N THR A 131 -5.08 -7.88 24.18
CA THR A 131 -4.34 -6.95 25.03
C THR A 131 -3.18 -7.69 25.68
N ALA A 132 -1.96 -7.23 25.44
CA ALA A 132 -0.78 -7.56 26.21
C ALA A 132 -0.72 -6.68 27.47
N ASP A 133 -1.68 -6.85 28.39
CA ASP A 133 -1.58 -6.22 29.70
C ASP A 133 -0.42 -6.88 30.47
N THR A 134 0.61 -6.10 30.80
CA THR A 134 1.89 -6.55 31.35
C THR A 134 1.80 -7.02 32.81
N ARG A 135 0.65 -6.87 33.50
CA ARG A 135 0.39 -7.56 34.78
C ARG A 135 -0.08 -9.00 34.63
N TRP A 136 -0.38 -9.42 33.40
CA TRP A 136 -0.97 -10.73 33.11
C TRP A 136 0.02 -11.75 32.55
N TYR A 137 1.35 -11.58 32.51
CA TYR A 137 2.25 -12.58 31.88
C TYR A 137 2.01 -14.06 32.29
N SER A 138 1.48 -14.34 33.48
CA SER A 138 1.01 -15.67 33.93
C SER A 138 -0.36 -16.11 33.37
N ILE A 139 -1.27 -15.18 33.07
CA ILE A 139 -2.54 -15.38 32.36
C ILE A 139 -2.45 -15.08 30.85
N LEU A 140 -1.35 -14.48 30.38
CA LEU A 140 -1.00 -14.33 28.98
C LEU A 140 -0.75 -15.72 28.40
N ASN A 141 -0.13 -16.61 29.18
CA ASN A 141 -0.18 -18.04 28.87
C ASN A 141 -1.62 -18.53 28.81
N ILE A 142 -2.54 -18.16 29.69
CA ILE A 142 -3.94 -18.61 29.62
C ILE A 142 -4.73 -18.01 28.45
N PHE A 143 -4.55 -16.75 28.03
CA PHE A 143 -5.27 -16.14 26.90
C PHE A 143 -4.59 -16.35 25.56
N ILE A 144 -3.25 -16.41 25.49
CA ILE A 144 -2.56 -16.99 24.35
C ILE A 144 -2.95 -18.45 24.26
N ASN A 145 -3.02 -19.20 25.38
CA ASN A 145 -3.59 -20.55 25.39
C ASN A 145 -5.07 -20.53 25.01
N LYS A 146 -5.89 -19.51 25.34
CA LYS A 146 -7.31 -19.46 24.95
C LYS A 146 -7.51 -19.08 23.49
N ALA A 147 -6.67 -18.20 22.93
CA ALA A 147 -6.60 -17.92 21.50
C ALA A 147 -6.04 -19.14 20.74
N LYS A 148 -5.06 -19.83 21.33
CA LYS A 148 -4.48 -21.10 20.84
C LYS A 148 -5.45 -22.27 20.94
N ASP A 149 -6.26 -22.33 21.98
CA ASP A 149 -7.33 -23.31 22.20
C ASP A 149 -8.48 -23.00 21.24
N ARG A 150 -8.77 -21.72 20.98
CA ARG A 150 -9.68 -21.32 19.89
C ARG A 150 -9.10 -21.64 18.53
N CYS A 151 -7.79 -21.63 18.31
CA CYS A 151 -7.16 -22.10 17.07
C CYS A 151 -7.12 -23.63 16.94
N LYS A 152 -7.59 -24.36 17.95
CA LYS A 152 -7.56 -25.82 18.05
C LYS A 152 -8.83 -26.51 17.55
N GLU A 153 -9.96 -25.80 17.52
CA GLU A 153 -11.23 -26.32 16.99
C GLU A 153 -11.20 -26.35 15.46
N ASP A 154 -10.92 -27.54 14.91
CA ASP A 154 -11.25 -28.20 13.62
C ASP A 154 -11.35 -27.43 12.29
N ASN A 155 -11.11 -26.13 12.25
CA ASN A 155 -10.96 -25.36 11.01
C ASN A 155 -9.90 -24.27 11.23
N MET A 156 -8.63 -24.69 11.09
CA MET A 156 -7.44 -23.85 11.26
C MET A 156 -7.18 -22.89 10.10
N ASP A 157 -8.04 -22.88 9.10
CA ASP A 157 -7.83 -22.07 7.91
C ASP A 157 -8.12 -20.59 8.25
N ASP A 158 -7.08 -19.77 8.18
CA ASP A 158 -7.14 -18.32 8.00
C ASP A 158 -7.73 -17.50 9.17
N LYS A 159 -7.26 -17.74 10.41
CA LYS A 159 -7.55 -16.81 11.53
C LYS A 159 -6.60 -15.61 11.49
N CYS A 160 -7.16 -14.41 11.36
CA CYS A 160 -6.43 -13.15 11.40
C CYS A 160 -6.35 -12.59 12.83
N ILE A 161 -5.19 -12.08 13.20
CA ILE A 161 -5.00 -11.34 14.46
C ILE A 161 -5.00 -9.86 14.12
N ILE A 162 -5.95 -9.13 14.67
CA ILE A 162 -6.14 -7.71 14.40
C ILE A 162 -5.89 -6.92 15.67
N VAL A 163 -4.93 -6.00 15.61
CA VAL A 163 -4.64 -5.02 16.65
C VAL A 163 -4.98 -3.64 16.10
N SER A 164 -5.88 -2.96 16.78
CA SER A 164 -6.54 -1.72 16.38
C SER A 164 -7.25 -1.88 15.04
N ASN A 165 -6.57 -1.56 13.94
CA ASN A 165 -7.10 -1.62 12.56
C ASN A 165 -6.09 -2.27 11.60
N THR A 166 -5.15 -3.06 12.15
CA THR A 166 -4.05 -3.68 11.43
C THR A 166 -4.03 -5.17 11.69
N VAL A 167 -3.92 -5.97 10.64
CA VAL A 167 -3.63 -7.40 10.76
C VAL A 167 -2.15 -7.52 11.12
N THR A 168 -1.86 -8.09 12.29
CA THR A 168 -0.49 -8.23 12.81
C THR A 168 0.07 -9.64 12.63
N GLY A 169 -0.78 -10.61 12.30
CA GLY A 169 -0.37 -11.99 12.09
C GLY A 169 -1.53 -12.88 11.67
N ILE A 170 -1.19 -14.10 11.27
CA ILE A 170 -2.15 -15.15 10.94
C ILE A 170 -1.86 -16.40 11.76
N CYS A 171 -2.89 -17.17 12.08
CA CYS A 171 -2.69 -18.49 12.66
C CYS A 171 -2.45 -19.47 11.52
N THR A 172 -1.23 -20.01 11.41
CA THR A 172 -0.93 -21.05 10.43
C THR A 172 -1.03 -22.42 11.08
N LYS A 173 -1.61 -23.37 10.35
CA LYS A 173 -1.49 -24.78 10.68
C LYS A 173 -0.02 -25.16 10.50
N MET A 174 0.74 -25.29 11.59
CA MET A 174 2.05 -25.93 11.51
C MET A 174 1.81 -27.36 11.02
N MET A 175 2.25 -27.68 9.81
CA MET A 175 2.27 -29.07 9.36
C MET A 175 3.20 -29.82 10.32
N ALA A 176 2.64 -30.72 11.11
CA ALA A 176 3.42 -31.68 11.87
C ALA A 176 4.20 -32.54 10.85
N GLY A 177 5.44 -32.17 10.59
CA GLY A 177 6.32 -32.88 9.69
C GLY A 177 6.69 -34.24 10.30
N GLY A 178 6.29 -35.31 9.62
CA GLY A 178 6.71 -36.69 9.94
C GLY A 178 5.62 -37.49 10.66
N GLY A 179 5.14 -38.54 10.01
CA GLY A 179 3.97 -39.32 10.42
C GLY A 179 4.08 -39.89 11.83
N GLY A 180 3.08 -39.57 12.65
CA GLY A 180 2.94 -40.12 13.99
C GLY A 180 2.02 -39.25 14.82
N ALA A 181 0.75 -39.65 14.90
CA ALA A 181 -0.30 -39.16 15.80
C ALA A 181 -0.43 -37.62 15.95
N MET A 182 -1.58 -37.08 15.52
CA MET A 182 -2.00 -35.70 15.83
C MET A 182 -2.05 -35.48 17.34
N MET A 183 -0.94 -35.04 17.95
CA MET A 183 -0.95 -34.51 19.29
C MET A 183 -1.49 -33.08 19.21
N CYS A 184 -2.78 -32.92 19.50
CA CYS A 184 -3.45 -31.64 19.68
C CYS A 184 -2.91 -30.90 20.93
N SER A 185 -1.62 -30.58 20.99
CA SER A 185 -1.02 -29.91 22.15
C SER A 185 0.25 -29.14 21.79
N MET A 186 0.27 -28.47 20.63
CA MET A 186 1.37 -27.55 20.30
C MET A 186 0.94 -26.09 20.44
N PRO A 187 1.85 -25.18 20.82
CA PRO A 187 1.69 -23.73 20.67
C PRO A 187 1.17 -23.38 19.28
N VAL A 188 0.02 -22.71 19.22
CA VAL A 188 -0.40 -22.04 17.99
C VAL A 188 0.66 -21.01 17.70
N ALA A 189 1.37 -21.24 16.60
CA ALA A 189 2.35 -20.30 16.10
C ALA A 189 1.58 -19.16 15.44
N ILE A 190 1.71 -17.97 16.02
CA ILE A 190 1.36 -16.75 15.29
C ILE A 190 2.38 -16.63 14.17
N GLY A 191 1.93 -16.91 12.95
CA GLY A 191 2.74 -16.82 11.74
C GLY A 191 2.80 -15.38 11.23
N ALA A 192 3.92 -15.05 10.58
CA ALA A 192 4.01 -13.83 9.79
C ALA A 192 3.01 -13.86 8.64
N ILE A 193 2.52 -12.68 8.24
CA ILE A 193 1.66 -12.54 7.07
C ILE A 193 2.50 -12.84 5.82
N PRO A 194 2.04 -13.76 4.95
CA PRO A 194 2.76 -14.07 3.72
C PRO A 194 2.98 -12.82 2.84
N PRO A 195 4.15 -12.67 2.19
CA PRO A 195 4.51 -11.46 1.45
C PRO A 195 3.52 -11.07 0.34
N GLN A 196 2.81 -12.03 -0.25
CA GLN A 196 1.82 -11.76 -1.30
C GLN A 196 0.67 -10.86 -0.84
N HIS A 197 0.33 -10.85 0.46
CA HIS A 197 -0.70 -9.98 1.03
C HIS A 197 -0.14 -8.60 1.44
N LEU A 198 1.19 -8.46 1.45
CA LEU A 198 1.95 -7.25 1.80
C LEU A 198 2.62 -6.61 0.57
N THR A 199 2.15 -6.97 -0.63
CA THR A 199 2.68 -6.49 -1.90
C THR A 199 1.52 -6.01 -2.76
N ILE A 200 1.59 -4.76 -3.21
CA ILE A 200 0.68 -4.22 -4.24
C ILE A 200 1.49 -4.10 -5.52
N GLY A 201 1.11 -4.83 -6.56
CA GLY A 201 1.63 -4.65 -7.90
C GLY A 201 0.70 -3.78 -8.74
N GLY A 202 1.21 -3.23 -9.83
CA GLY A 202 0.37 -2.59 -10.82
C GLY A 202 1.11 -2.17 -12.08
N THR A 203 0.33 -1.76 -13.07
CA THR A 203 0.83 -1.17 -14.30
C THR A 203 0.19 0.20 -14.49
N ILE A 204 1.01 1.18 -14.86
CA ILE A 204 0.56 2.49 -15.33
C ILE A 204 0.81 2.52 -16.83
N SER A 205 -0.26 2.67 -17.60
CA SER A 205 -0.23 2.77 -19.04
C SER A 205 -0.71 4.15 -19.47
N THR A 206 -0.07 4.74 -20.47
CA THR A 206 -0.46 6.03 -21.01
C THR A 206 -0.41 6.06 -22.53
N THR A 207 -1.33 6.81 -23.13
CA THR A 207 -1.30 7.21 -24.55
C THR A 207 -0.77 8.63 -24.75
N ASN A 208 -0.46 9.35 -23.66
CA ASN A 208 0.06 10.71 -23.72
C ASN A 208 1.53 10.72 -24.10
N ILE A 209 1.91 11.47 -25.14
CA ILE A 209 3.30 11.47 -25.65
C ILE A 209 4.31 12.02 -24.64
N ILE A 210 3.91 12.97 -23.79
CA ILE A 210 4.80 13.56 -22.79
C ILE A 210 5.10 12.52 -21.72
N MET A 211 4.05 11.93 -21.14
CA MET A 211 4.21 10.92 -20.08
C MET A 211 4.85 9.63 -20.60
N ALA A 212 4.59 9.26 -21.85
CA ALA A 212 5.22 8.10 -22.48
C ALA A 212 6.75 8.22 -22.54
N ASN A 213 7.26 9.44 -22.72
CA ASN A 213 8.68 9.76 -22.78
C ASN A 213 9.30 10.07 -21.40
N TRP A 214 8.53 10.00 -20.31
CA TRP A 214 9.10 10.18 -18.98
C TRP A 214 10.09 9.07 -18.65
N SER A 215 11.24 9.47 -18.14
CA SER A 215 12.25 8.54 -17.67
C SER A 215 11.75 7.74 -16.48
N ARG A 216 12.36 6.57 -16.25
CA ARG A 216 12.09 5.75 -15.06
C ARG A 216 12.22 6.56 -13.76
N THR A 217 13.16 7.50 -13.70
CA THR A 217 13.37 8.38 -12.53
C THR A 217 12.17 9.29 -12.27
N ILE A 218 11.54 9.83 -13.32
CA ILE A 218 10.33 10.65 -13.18
C ILE A 218 9.17 9.79 -12.67
N TRP A 219 8.95 8.63 -13.29
CA TRP A 219 7.94 7.68 -12.83
C TRP A 219 8.16 7.21 -11.39
N GLN A 220 9.41 6.93 -11.02
CA GLN A 220 9.78 6.57 -9.65
C GLN A 220 9.46 7.70 -8.67
N SER A 221 9.69 8.96 -9.05
CA SER A 221 9.32 10.13 -8.25
C SER A 221 7.81 10.22 -8.03
N VAL A 222 7.01 9.97 -9.07
CA VAL A 222 5.53 9.94 -8.99
C VAL A 222 5.07 8.86 -8.00
N VAL A 223 5.51 7.61 -8.17
CA VAL A 223 5.06 6.52 -7.29
C VAL A 223 5.57 6.70 -5.86
N ASN A 224 6.78 7.22 -5.66
CA ASN A 224 7.29 7.55 -4.32
C ASN A 224 6.45 8.62 -3.62
N ARG A 225 6.05 9.68 -4.35
CA ARG A 225 5.13 10.70 -3.82
C ARG A 225 3.76 10.10 -3.52
N ALA A 226 3.29 9.15 -4.33
CA ALA A 226 2.03 8.46 -4.08
C ALA A 226 2.10 7.67 -2.77
N VAL A 227 3.17 6.89 -2.55
CA VAL A 227 3.38 6.20 -1.26
C VAL A 227 3.42 7.20 -0.09
N ARG A 228 4.10 8.34 -0.23
CA ARG A 228 4.10 9.38 0.82
C ARG A 228 2.71 9.94 1.12
N MET A 229 1.86 10.09 0.10
CA MET A 229 0.48 10.50 0.30
C MET A 229 -0.35 9.44 1.04
N LEU A 230 -0.07 8.15 0.83
CA LEU A 230 -0.66 7.07 1.64
C LEU A 230 -0.22 7.15 3.10
N ILE A 231 1.05 7.53 3.35
CA ILE A 231 1.58 7.77 4.69
C ILE A 231 0.88 8.96 5.35
N SER A 232 0.55 10.04 4.64
CA SER A 232 -0.22 11.15 5.22
C SER A 232 -1.74 10.91 5.28
N GLY A 233 -2.20 9.75 4.83
CA GLY A 233 -3.62 9.43 4.63
C GLY A 233 -4.25 8.65 5.78
N PRO A 234 -5.47 8.12 5.58
CA PRO A 234 -6.18 7.34 6.59
C PRO A 234 -5.50 6.00 6.96
N PHE A 235 -4.43 5.63 6.26
CA PHE A 235 -3.65 4.42 6.48
C PHE A 235 -2.22 4.73 6.93
N GLU A 236 -1.97 5.92 7.50
CA GLU A 236 -0.64 6.40 7.90
C GLU A 236 0.22 5.34 8.60
N SER A 237 -0.27 4.82 9.72
CA SER A 237 0.45 3.82 10.53
C SER A 237 0.75 2.53 9.77
N ASN A 238 -0.05 2.24 8.73
CA ASN A 238 0.12 1.04 7.93
C ASN A 238 1.17 1.21 6.83
N PHE A 239 1.28 2.40 6.25
CA PHE A 239 2.19 2.67 5.14
C PHE A 239 3.50 3.36 5.54
N PHE A 240 3.74 3.63 6.83
CA PHE A 240 4.91 4.37 7.31
C PHE A 240 6.26 3.84 6.77
N SER A 241 6.44 2.52 6.71
CA SER A 241 7.63 1.85 6.17
C SER A 241 7.50 1.43 4.70
N ALA A 242 6.40 1.81 4.04
CA ALA A 242 6.14 1.42 2.67
C ALA A 242 7.11 2.11 1.70
N SER A 243 7.47 1.39 0.65
CA SER A 243 8.28 1.92 -0.45
C SER A 243 7.77 1.36 -1.77
N ALA A 244 8.11 2.04 -2.86
CA ALA A 244 7.74 1.60 -4.19
C ALA A 244 8.95 1.51 -5.12
N VAL A 245 8.87 0.62 -6.09
CA VAL A 245 9.85 0.46 -7.16
C VAL A 245 9.12 0.43 -8.49
N VAL A 246 9.58 1.23 -9.44
CA VAL A 246 9.16 1.18 -10.84
C VAL A 246 10.12 0.28 -11.61
N SER A 247 9.59 -0.63 -12.41
CA SER A 247 10.33 -1.53 -13.30
C SER A 247 9.79 -1.46 -14.74
N GLY A 248 10.63 -1.88 -15.70
CA GLY A 248 10.37 -1.79 -17.13
C GLY A 248 11.06 -0.58 -17.81
N ASN A 249 11.26 -0.70 -19.12
CA ASN A 249 11.80 0.33 -20.02
C ASN A 249 10.68 1.03 -20.81
#